data_AF-A0A6S6Y0I7-F1
#
_entry.id   AF-A0A6S6Y0I7-F1
#
_cell.length_a   1.000
_cell.length_b   1.000
_cell.length_c   1.000
_cell.angle_alpha   90.00
_cell.angle_beta   90.00
_cell.angle_gamma   90.00
#
_symmetry.space_group_name_H-M   'P 1'
#
loop_
_entity.id
_entity.type
_entity.pdbx_description
1 polymer ?
#
loop_
_entity_poly.entity_id
_entity_poly.type
_entity_poly.pdbx_seq_one_letter_code
_entity_poly.pdbx_strand_id
1 'polypeptide(L)'
;MPRNREVNLLPCVFCVALTARMAACELATTVVEGSGTACSSPLARAACASLYGLLQERASFALKLRPGRPGPLAWSRALQVQCGGLLFLKETLDPQTQAPDIHRLVYLAQQHPGGADELPAAPMIRRMTTWRNSSIER
;
A
#
# COMPACT_ATOMS: atom_id res chain seq x y z
N MET A 1 11.39 -21.39 28.28
CA MET A 1 10.46 -21.71 27.17
C MET A 1 10.03 -20.39 26.52
N PRO A 2 10.52 -20.02 25.32
CA PRO A 2 10.08 -18.78 24.72
C PRO A 2 8.60 -18.91 24.33
N ARG A 3 7.82 -17.91 24.72
CA ARG A 3 6.39 -17.74 24.42
C ARG A 3 6.17 -17.88 22.92
N ASN A 4 5.30 -18.79 22.51
CA ASN A 4 4.78 -18.88 21.15
C ASN A 4 4.14 -17.52 20.82
N ARG A 5 4.88 -16.68 20.09
CA ARG A 5 4.36 -15.40 19.61
C ARG A 5 3.44 -15.79 18.48
N GLU A 6 2.13 -15.82 18.72
CA GLU A 6 1.13 -16.08 17.68
C GLU A 6 1.38 -15.08 16.54
N VAL A 7 2.05 -15.57 15.49
CA VAL A 7 2.35 -14.76 14.33
C VAL A 7 1.05 -14.68 13.55
N ASN A 8 0.49 -13.47 13.47
CA ASN A 8 -0.59 -13.18 12.56
C ASN A 8 -0.12 -13.47 11.12
N LEU A 9 -0.60 -14.55 10.50
CA LEU A 9 -0.23 -14.98 9.14
C LEU A 9 -1.05 -14.25 8.05
N LEU A 10 -1.75 -13.17 8.39
CA LEU A 10 -2.57 -12.46 7.42
C LEU A 10 -1.67 -11.80 6.35
N PRO A 11 -1.93 -12.05 5.05
CA PRO A 11 -1.15 -11.45 3.96
C PRO A 11 -1.17 -9.92 4.03
N CYS A 12 -0.01 -9.32 3.81
CA CYS A 12 0.13 -7.88 3.74
C CYS A 12 -0.70 -7.31 2.57
N VAL A 13 -1.47 -6.25 2.85
CA VAL A 13 -2.30 -5.57 1.84
C VAL A 13 -1.43 -4.93 0.75
N PHE A 14 -0.27 -4.38 1.14
CA PHE A 14 0.68 -3.73 0.25
C PHE A 14 1.81 -4.67 -0.22
N CYS A 15 1.53 -5.98 -0.32
CA CYS A 15 2.53 -6.99 -0.67
C CYS A 15 3.19 -6.73 -2.04
N VAL A 16 2.46 -6.18 -3.01
CA VAL A 16 2.99 -5.88 -4.35
C VAL A 16 4.08 -4.80 -4.27
N ALA A 17 3.87 -3.74 -3.50
CA ALA A 17 4.88 -2.69 -3.31
C ALA A 17 6.12 -3.21 -2.55
N LEU A 18 5.92 -4.07 -1.54
CA LEU A 18 7.00 -4.71 -0.80
C LEU A 18 7.82 -5.66 -1.68
N THR A 19 7.15 -6.53 -2.44
CA THR A 19 7.79 -7.48 -3.36
C THR A 19 8.57 -6.75 -4.47
N ALA A 20 8.04 -5.63 -4.95
CA ALA A 20 8.74 -4.77 -5.92
C ALA A 20 9.87 -3.91 -5.30
N ARG A 21 10.09 -4.00 -3.98
CA ARG A 21 11.09 -3.21 -3.22
C ARG A 21 10.93 -1.69 -3.39
N MET A 22 9.70 -1.24 -3.60
CA MET A 22 9.36 0.19 -3.78
C MET A 22 8.88 0.86 -2.47
N ALA A 23 8.67 0.05 -1.43
CA ALA A 23 8.26 0.49 -0.11
C ALA A 23 8.84 -0.44 0.95
N ALA A 24 8.88 0.04 2.19
CA ALA A 24 9.21 -0.74 3.38
C ALA A 24 8.03 -0.74 4.36
N CYS A 25 8.05 -1.65 5.32
CA CYS A 25 7.12 -1.65 6.44
C CYS A 25 7.75 -2.38 7.61
N GLU A 26 7.88 -1.71 8.75
CA GLU A 26 8.42 -2.31 9.98
C GLU A 26 7.59 -3.48 10.51
N LEU A 27 6.30 -3.55 10.16
CA LEU A 27 5.38 -4.61 10.57
C LEU A 27 5.24 -5.74 9.54
N ALA A 28 5.92 -5.63 8.40
CA ALA A 28 5.92 -6.69 7.41
C ALA A 28 6.97 -7.74 7.76
N THR A 29 6.58 -9.01 7.70
CA THR A 29 7.48 -10.15 7.86
C THR A 29 7.41 -11.06 6.63
N THR A 30 8.54 -11.62 6.23
CA THR A 30 8.61 -12.62 5.16
C THR A 30 8.09 -13.95 5.67
N VAL A 31 7.14 -14.55 4.95
CA VAL A 31 6.65 -15.89 5.29
C VAL A 31 7.68 -16.91 4.77
N VAL A 32 8.12 -17.82 5.64
CA VAL A 32 9.20 -18.78 5.31
C VAL A 32 8.72 -19.87 4.34
N GLU A 33 7.46 -20.28 4.44
CA GLU A 33 6.88 -21.37 3.64
C GLU A 33 6.13 -20.90 2.37
N GLY A 34 6.13 -19.59 2.09
CA GLY A 34 5.44 -19.03 0.92
C GLY A 34 6.00 -17.67 0.58
N SER A 35 6.21 -17.39 -0.71
CA SER A 35 6.83 -16.19 -1.29
C SER A 35 6.09 -14.85 -1.06
N GLY A 36 5.35 -14.74 0.04
CA GLY A 36 4.55 -13.58 0.42
C GLY A 36 5.07 -12.86 1.67
N THR A 37 4.55 -11.66 1.86
CA THR A 37 4.74 -10.86 3.07
C THR A 37 3.48 -10.92 3.92
N ALA A 38 3.63 -11.12 5.22
CA ALA A 38 2.55 -11.08 6.21
C ALA A 38 2.69 -9.85 7.10
N CYS A 39 1.59 -9.42 7.71
CA CYS A 39 1.61 -8.32 8.67
C CYS A 39 1.56 -8.85 10.11
N SER A 40 2.50 -8.45 10.95
CA SER A 40 2.56 -8.85 12.36
C SER A 40 1.44 -8.27 13.23
N SER A 41 0.70 -7.27 12.75
CA SER A 41 -0.38 -6.59 13.47
C SER A 41 -1.72 -6.63 12.69
N PRO A 42 -2.75 -7.33 13.19
CA PRO A 42 -4.08 -7.33 12.57
C PRO A 42 -4.69 -5.93 12.47
N LEU A 43 -4.49 -5.08 13.49
CA LEU A 43 -5.03 -3.73 13.53
C LEU A 43 -4.38 -2.83 12.46
N ALA A 44 -3.05 -2.88 12.34
CA ALA A 44 -2.34 -2.14 11.30
C ALA A 44 -2.72 -2.63 9.91
N ARG A 45 -2.92 -3.95 9.74
CA ARG A 45 -3.41 -4.52 8.48
C ARG A 45 -4.81 -4.01 8.13
N ALA A 46 -5.73 -3.90 9.09
CA ALA A 46 -7.06 -3.36 8.86
C ALA A 46 -6.99 -1.89 8.39
N ALA A 47 -6.16 -1.07 9.03
CA ALA A 47 -5.90 0.30 8.60
C ALA A 47 -5.32 0.37 7.17
N CYS A 48 -4.38 -0.52 6.84
CA CYS A 48 -3.83 -0.64 5.48
C CYS A 48 -4.92 -1.04 4.47
N ALA A 49 -5.84 -1.93 4.85
CA ALA A 49 -6.95 -2.38 3.99
C ALA A 49 -7.92 -1.24 3.70
N SER A 50 -8.28 -0.43 4.70
CA SER A 50 -9.11 0.76 4.51
C SER A 50 -8.47 1.76 3.55
N LEU A 51 -7.19 2.10 3.77
CA LEU A 51 -6.46 3.01 2.89
C LEU A 51 -6.35 2.45 1.46
N TYR A 52 -6.06 1.16 1.32
CA TYR A 52 -5.97 0.52 0.00
C TYR A 52 -7.33 0.48 -0.72
N GLY A 53 -8.43 0.30 0.01
CA GLY A 53 -9.79 0.43 -0.51
C GLY A 53 -10.02 1.81 -1.11
N LEU A 54 -9.68 2.86 -0.37
CA LEU A 54 -9.79 4.25 -0.83
C LEU A 54 -8.94 4.53 -2.08
N LEU A 55 -7.69 4.04 -2.11
CA LEU A 55 -6.82 4.18 -3.28
C LEU A 55 -7.43 3.51 -4.52
N GLN A 56 -7.95 2.29 -4.37
CA GLN A 56 -8.60 1.57 -5.46
C GLN A 56 -9.87 2.26 -5.94
N GLU A 57 -10.70 2.75 -5.02
CA GLU A 57 -11.93 3.48 -5.34
C GLU A 57 -11.62 4.73 -6.17
N ARG A 58 -10.69 5.57 -5.70
CA ARG A 58 -10.25 6.77 -6.41
C ARG A 58 -9.62 6.48 -7.76
N ALA A 59 -8.83 5.40 -7.85
CA ALA A 59 -8.17 5.01 -9.09
C ALA A 59 -9.09 4.26 -10.06
N SER A 60 -10.27 3.79 -9.61
CA SER A 60 -11.10 2.83 -10.34
C SER A 60 -11.42 3.31 -11.76
N PHE A 61 -11.90 4.54 -11.88
CA PHE A 61 -12.23 5.16 -13.16
C PHE A 61 -10.99 5.37 -14.02
N ALA A 62 -9.95 6.03 -13.47
CA ALA A 62 -8.77 6.43 -14.22
C ALA A 62 -7.91 5.24 -14.70
N LEU A 63 -7.83 4.18 -13.90
CA LEU A 63 -7.08 2.96 -14.23
C LEU A 63 -7.96 1.88 -14.87
N LYS A 64 -9.24 2.16 -15.12
CA LYS A 64 -10.23 1.20 -15.65
C LYS A 64 -10.26 -0.09 -14.83
N LEU A 65 -10.15 0.02 -13.50
CA LEU A 65 -10.33 -1.12 -12.61
C LEU A 65 -11.80 -1.52 -12.70
N ARG A 66 -12.10 -2.80 -12.92
CA ARG A 66 -13.49 -3.26 -12.97
C ARG A 66 -14.05 -3.28 -11.54
N PRO A 67 -14.96 -2.37 -11.16
CA PRO A 67 -15.58 -2.42 -9.85
C PRO A 67 -16.34 -3.73 -9.71
N GLY A 68 -16.22 -4.40 -8.56
CA GLY A 68 -17.01 -5.60 -8.26
C GLY A 68 -16.58 -6.90 -8.94
N ARG A 69 -15.46 -6.96 -9.67
CA ARG A 69 -14.88 -8.26 -10.06
C ARG A 69 -14.09 -8.84 -8.88
N PRO A 70 -14.53 -9.95 -8.25
CA PRO A 70 -13.72 -10.60 -7.23
C PRO A 70 -12.46 -11.15 -7.88
N GLY A 71 -11.30 -10.72 -7.39
CA GLY A 71 -10.00 -11.18 -7.86
C GLY A 71 -8.89 -10.14 -7.68
N PRO A 72 -7.62 -10.58 -7.64
CA PRO A 72 -6.49 -9.67 -7.55
C PRO A 72 -6.42 -8.77 -8.79
N LEU A 73 -6.03 -7.51 -8.58
CA LEU A 73 -5.70 -6.62 -9.70
C LEU A 73 -4.58 -7.25 -10.54
N ALA A 74 -4.59 -6.99 -11.85
CA ALA A 74 -3.42 -7.27 -12.68
C ALA A 74 -2.18 -6.62 -12.05
N TRP A 75 -1.05 -7.32 -12.04
CA TRP A 75 0.17 -6.90 -11.33
C TRP A 75 0.57 -5.44 -11.63
N SER A 76 0.54 -5.04 -12.90
CA SER A 76 0.84 -3.66 -13.33
C SER A 76 -0.11 -2.62 -12.73
N ARG A 77 -1.41 -2.94 -12.60
CA ARG A 77 -2.41 -2.08 -11.95
C ARG A 77 -2.21 -2.05 -10.44
N ALA A 78 -1.89 -3.20 -9.83
CA ALA A 78 -1.57 -3.25 -8.41
C ALA A 78 -0.36 -2.38 -8.07
N LEU A 79 0.69 -2.40 -8.91
CA LEU A 79 1.84 -1.51 -8.77
C LEU A 79 1.46 -0.02 -8.91
N GLN A 80 0.67 0.34 -9.92
CA GLN A 80 0.21 1.72 -10.09
C GLN A 80 -0.55 2.24 -8.86
N VAL A 81 -1.48 1.44 -8.34
CA VAL A 81 -2.28 1.81 -7.16
C VAL A 81 -1.40 1.86 -5.92
N GLN A 82 -0.65 0.79 -5.63
CA GLN A 82 0.13 0.70 -4.39
C GLN A 82 1.33 1.64 -4.41
N CYS A 83 2.24 1.52 -5.38
CA CYS A 83 3.46 2.32 -5.42
C CYS A 83 3.17 3.79 -5.73
N GLY A 84 2.27 4.06 -6.68
CA GLY A 84 1.88 5.44 -7.01
C GLY A 84 1.13 6.12 -5.86
N GLY A 85 0.25 5.39 -5.17
CA GLY A 85 -0.46 5.89 -3.99
C GLY A 85 0.49 6.15 -2.81
N LEU A 86 1.40 5.21 -2.51
CA LEU A 86 2.40 5.38 -1.45
C LEU A 86 3.37 6.54 -1.73
N LEU A 87 3.77 6.75 -3.00
CA LEU A 87 4.59 7.90 -3.37
C LEU A 87 3.86 9.23 -3.18
N PHE A 88 2.58 9.30 -3.54
CA PHE A 88 1.76 10.49 -3.25
C PHE A 88 1.67 10.75 -1.75
N LEU A 89 1.40 9.72 -0.95
CA LEU A 89 1.31 9.83 0.51
C LEU A 89 2.63 10.29 1.11
N LYS A 90 3.76 9.75 0.66
CA LYS A 90 5.09 10.23 1.03
C LYS A 90 5.26 11.71 0.70
N GLU A 91 5.01 12.11 -0.54
CA GLU A 91 5.16 13.49 -1.00
C GLU A 91 4.27 14.47 -0.21
N THR A 92 3.10 14.01 0.24
CA THR A 92 2.10 14.86 0.93
C THR A 92 2.27 14.89 2.44
N LEU A 93 2.57 13.74 3.07
CA LEU A 93 2.51 13.56 4.53
C LEU A 93 3.88 13.39 5.17
N ASP A 94 4.87 12.89 4.43
CA ASP A 94 6.23 12.67 4.95
C ASP A 94 7.29 12.93 3.87
N PRO A 95 7.41 14.17 3.36
CA PRO A 95 8.28 14.44 2.22
C PRO A 95 9.78 14.20 2.53
N GLN A 96 10.15 14.27 3.81
CA GLN A 96 11.53 14.15 4.28
C GLN A 96 12.04 12.71 4.32
N THR A 97 11.15 11.70 4.35
CA THR A 97 11.62 10.30 4.31
C THR A 97 12.25 9.97 2.96
N GLN A 98 13.28 9.13 2.97
CA GLN A 98 13.95 8.68 1.75
C GLN A 98 13.09 7.66 0.99
N ALA A 99 12.37 6.79 1.71
CA ALA A 99 11.57 5.71 1.13
C ALA A 99 10.18 5.64 1.77
N PRO A 100 9.13 5.24 1.02
CA PRO A 100 7.80 5.07 1.58
C PRO A 100 7.79 3.95 2.63
N ASP A 101 7.49 4.29 3.89
CA ASP A 101 7.15 3.33 4.94
C ASP A 101 5.63 3.20 5.04
N ILE A 102 5.10 2.02 4.75
CA ILE A 102 3.66 1.77 4.68
C ILE A 102 2.99 2.02 6.04
N HIS A 103 3.55 1.49 7.13
CA HIS A 103 2.92 1.62 8.44
C HIS A 103 2.88 3.08 8.88
N ARG A 104 4.00 3.78 8.70
CA ARG A 104 4.10 5.21 9.03
C ARG A 104 3.16 6.06 8.18
N LEU A 105 3.10 5.84 6.87
CA LEU A 105 2.24 6.61 5.97
C LEU A 105 0.76 6.36 6.23
N VAL A 106 0.37 5.12 6.55
CA VAL A 106 -1.00 4.79 6.95
C VAL A 106 -1.36 5.51 8.25
N TYR A 107 -0.46 5.50 9.23
CA TYR A 107 -0.65 6.23 10.48
C TYR A 107 -0.82 7.74 10.23
N LEU A 108 0.07 8.35 9.45
CA LEU A 108 -0.01 9.78 9.12
C LEU A 108 -1.29 10.14 8.36
N ALA A 109 -1.75 9.27 7.44
CA ALA A 109 -2.99 9.49 6.71
C ALA A 109 -4.22 9.46 7.65
N GLN A 110 -4.20 8.65 8.70
CA GLN A 110 -5.25 8.64 9.73
C GLN A 110 -5.21 9.87 10.64
N GLN A 111 -4.02 10.43 10.88
CA GLN A 111 -3.85 11.64 11.69
C GLN A 111 -4.08 12.94 10.88
N HIS A 112 -4.21 12.85 9.55
CA HIS A 112 -4.52 14.00 8.72
C HIS A 112 -5.87 14.61 9.13
N PRO A 113 -6.02 15.94 9.17
CA PRO A 113 -7.32 16.58 9.41
C PRO A 113 -8.39 16.04 8.46
N GLY A 114 -9.47 15.47 9.02
CA GLY A 114 -10.54 14.81 8.27
C GLY A 114 -10.19 13.43 7.69
N GLY A 115 -9.05 12.87 8.08
CA GLY A 115 -8.61 11.52 7.72
C GLY A 115 -8.11 11.38 6.28
N ALA A 116 -7.96 10.13 5.85
CA ALA A 116 -7.43 9.81 4.52
C ALA A 116 -8.38 10.26 3.38
N ASP A 117 -9.67 10.39 3.68
CA ASP A 117 -10.71 10.83 2.75
C ASP A 117 -10.58 12.32 2.37
N GLU A 118 -10.00 13.16 3.23
CA GLU A 118 -9.74 14.57 2.90
C GLU A 118 -8.45 14.79 2.09
N LEU A 119 -7.68 13.73 1.83
CA LEU A 119 -6.49 13.85 1.00
C LEU A 119 -6.86 14.25 -0.45
N PRO A 120 -6.10 15.17 -1.08
CA PRO A 120 -6.40 15.64 -2.44
C PRO A 120 -6.50 14.51 -3.48
N ALA A 121 -7.73 14.24 -3.93
CA ALA A 121 -7.99 13.10 -4.81
C ALA A 121 -7.36 13.24 -6.20
N ALA A 122 -7.44 14.43 -6.82
CA ALA A 122 -6.92 14.66 -8.16
C ALA A 122 -5.39 14.42 -8.29
N PRO A 123 -4.52 15.00 -7.46
CA PRO A 123 -3.08 14.72 -7.55
C PRO A 123 -2.74 13.28 -7.13
N MET A 124 -3.49 12.67 -6.21
CA MET A 124 -3.33 11.26 -5.84
C MET A 124 -3.60 10.33 -7.04
N ILE A 125 -4.73 10.53 -7.72
CA ILE A 125 -5.09 9.76 -8.93
C ILE A 125 -4.04 9.98 -10.01
N ARG A 126 -3.62 11.22 -10.24
CA ARG A 126 -2.56 11.54 -11.22
C ARG A 126 -1.25 10.83 -10.88
N ARG A 127 -0.86 10.76 -9.61
CA ARG A 127 0.36 10.06 -9.21
C ARG A 127 0.27 8.56 -9.49
N MET A 128 -0.88 7.94 -9.23
CA MET A 128 -1.11 6.52 -9.54
C MET A 128 -1.09 6.22 -11.05
N THR A 129 -1.71 7.07 -11.87
CA THR A 129 -1.79 6.85 -13.32
C THR A 129 -0.48 7.10 -14.05
N THR A 130 0.32 8.07 -13.58
CA THR A 130 1.63 8.42 -14.16
C THR A 130 2.77 7.56 -13.63
N TRP A 131 2.52 6.74 -12.61
CA TRP A 131 3.54 5.87 -12.06
C TRP A 131 4.03 4.83 -13.08
N ARG A 132 5.35 4.72 -13.22
CA ARG A 132 6.05 3.75 -14.08
C ARG A 132 7.22 3.17 -13.30
N ASN A 133 7.45 1.86 -13.42
CA ASN A 133 8.61 1.21 -12.82
C ASN A 133 9.81 1.32 -13.77
N SER A 134 10.81 2.12 -13.42
CA SER A 134 12.07 2.25 -14.17
C SER A 134 12.96 1.01 -14.10
N SER A 135 12.63 0.03 -13.24
CA SER A 135 13.37 -1.23 -13.10
C SER A 135 12.79 -2.39 -13.91
N ILE A 136 11.71 -2.18 -14.69
CA ILE A 136 11.14 -3.18 -15.62
C ILE A 136 11.68 -3.01 -17.05
N GLU A 137 12.45 -1.95 -17.34
CA GLU A 137 13.08 -1.68 -18.64
C GLU A 137 14.55 -2.14 -18.73
N ARG A 138 15.02 -3.04 -17.86
CA ARG A 138 16.37 -3.63 -17.92
C ARG A 138 16.32 -5.15 -17.95
#